data_AF-A0A6H2F598-F1
#
_entry.id   AF-A0A6H2F598-F1
#
_cell.length_a   1.000
_cell.length_b   1.000
_cell.length_c   1.000
_cell.angle_alpha   90.00
_cell.angle_beta   90.00
_cell.angle_gamma   90.00
#
_symmetry.space_group_name_H-M   'P 1'
#
loop_
_entity.id
_entity.type
_entity.pdbx_description
1 polymer ?
#
loop_
_entity_poly.entity_id
_entity_poly.type
_entity_poly.pdbx_seq_one_letter_code
_entity_poly.pdbx_strand_id
1 'polypeptide(L)'
;MYWIDYILIIIIIISTLTSWFRGFLKETLSILTWFCAYFLSKKYYYFLSKNIYGIDNLLFRNSISMFILFVIILIIGYIINYYLNKKINKSALDKINKIFGLIFGIFRSIVIILIFLYLLNYCNNEYYKNILKKKPQLFYYFNNLLNNIR
;
A
#
# COMPACT_ATOMS: atom_id res chain seq x y z
N MET A 1 -25.22 -8.88 -9.67
CA MET A 1 -24.03 -8.12 -9.22
C MET A 1 -24.26 -6.65 -9.53
N TYR A 2 -23.90 -5.76 -8.62
CA TYR A 2 -24.07 -4.31 -8.80
C TYR A 2 -22.78 -3.70 -9.35
N TRP A 3 -22.81 -2.47 -9.91
CA TRP A 3 -21.61 -1.83 -10.50
C TRP A 3 -20.41 -1.80 -9.54
N ILE A 4 -20.66 -1.69 -8.23
CA ILE A 4 -19.61 -1.70 -7.21
C ILE A 4 -18.92 -3.06 -7.07
N ASP A 5 -19.62 -4.18 -7.31
CA ASP A 5 -19.01 -5.52 -7.27
C ASP A 5 -17.94 -5.65 -8.36
N TYR A 6 -18.18 -5.07 -9.54
CA TYR A 6 -17.21 -5.06 -10.64
C TYR A 6 -15.96 -4.25 -10.28
N ILE A 7 -16.11 -3.12 -9.59
CA ILE A 7 -14.97 -2.33 -9.09
C ILE A 7 -14.12 -3.16 -8.11
N LEU A 8 -14.77 -3.86 -7.17
CA LEU A 8 -14.07 -4.72 -6.21
C LEU A 8 -13.32 -5.86 -6.91
N ILE A 9 -13.93 -6.49 -7.90
CA ILE A 9 -13.29 -7.52 -8.72
C ILE A 9 -12.08 -6.95 -9.47
N ILE A 10 -12.19 -5.77 -10.06
CA ILE A 10 -11.08 -5.10 -10.76
C ILE A 10 -9.92 -4.84 -9.78
N ILE A 11 -10.20 -4.37 -8.56
CA ILE A 11 -9.16 -4.18 -7.53
C ILE A 11 -8.45 -5.50 -7.22
N ILE A 12 -9.19 -6.60 -7.04
CA ILE A 12 -8.61 -7.93 -6.78
C ILE A 12 -7.76 -8.39 -7.96
N ILE A 13 -8.25 -8.29 -9.18
CA ILE A 13 -7.55 -8.74 -10.39
C ILE A 13 -6.27 -7.93 -10.62
N ILE A 14 -6.35 -6.59 -10.58
CA ILE A 14 -5.17 -5.74 -10.75
C ILE A 14 -4.17 -6.01 -9.63
N SER A 15 -4.64 -6.13 -8.39
CA SER A 15 -3.75 -6.40 -7.27
C SER A 15 -3.02 -7.72 -7.43
N THR A 16 -3.74 -8.80 -7.72
CA THR A 16 -3.14 -10.13 -7.88
C THR A 16 -2.23 -10.24 -9.09
N LEU A 17 -2.60 -9.66 -10.24
CA LEU A 17 -1.76 -9.66 -11.44
C LEU A 17 -0.47 -8.87 -11.22
N THR A 18 -0.56 -7.66 -10.66
CA THR A 18 0.64 -6.86 -10.37
C THR A 18 1.57 -7.58 -9.40
N SER A 19 1.01 -8.27 -8.40
CA SER A 19 1.77 -9.08 -7.46
C SER A 19 2.40 -10.33 -8.08
N TRP A 20 1.73 -10.99 -9.02
CA TRP A 20 2.31 -12.09 -9.81
C TRP A 20 3.53 -11.60 -10.60
N PHE A 21 3.39 -10.51 -11.36
CA PHE A 21 4.48 -10.02 -12.21
C PHE A 21 5.67 -9.51 -11.40
N ARG A 22 5.42 -8.93 -10.24
CA ARG A 22 6.48 -8.42 -9.36
C ARG A 22 7.15 -9.53 -8.54
N GLY A 23 6.35 -10.44 -7.96
CA GLY A 23 6.76 -11.45 -7.00
C GLY A 23 6.71 -10.98 -5.54
N PHE A 24 6.49 -11.90 -4.61
CA PHE A 24 6.31 -11.65 -3.18
C PHE A 24 7.45 -10.84 -2.53
N LEU A 25 8.69 -11.19 -2.83
CA LEU A 25 9.86 -10.56 -2.23
C LEU A 25 9.93 -9.07 -2.59
N LYS A 26 9.56 -8.70 -3.83
CA LYS A 26 9.52 -7.29 -4.23
C LYS A 26 8.50 -6.51 -3.43
N GLU A 27 7.33 -7.10 -3.22
CA GLU A 27 6.22 -6.45 -2.55
C GLU A 27 6.46 -6.29 -1.06
N THR A 28 6.95 -7.34 -0.41
CA THR A 28 7.31 -7.29 1.02
C THR A 28 8.44 -6.29 1.28
N LEU A 29 9.50 -6.31 0.45
CA LEU A 29 10.59 -5.33 0.54
C LEU A 29 10.10 -3.90 0.27
N SER A 30 9.17 -3.72 -0.67
CA SER A 30 8.57 -2.41 -0.93
C SER A 30 7.84 -1.88 0.31
N ILE A 31 7.03 -2.73 0.95
CA ILE A 31 6.27 -2.33 2.14
C ILE A 31 7.21 -2.04 3.31
N LEU A 32 8.20 -2.90 3.54
CA LEU A 32 9.24 -2.67 4.55
C LEU A 32 9.97 -1.35 4.29
N THR A 33 10.32 -1.06 3.03
CA THR A 33 10.98 0.19 2.65
C THR A 33 10.10 1.40 2.97
N TRP A 34 8.80 1.35 2.68
CA TRP A 34 7.86 2.42 3.05
C TRP A 34 7.78 2.64 4.57
N PHE A 35 7.72 1.57 5.35
CA PHE A 35 7.76 1.67 6.82
C PHE A 35 9.08 2.26 7.31
N CYS A 36 10.21 1.73 6.84
CA CYS A 36 11.54 2.25 7.19
C CYS A 36 11.68 3.72 6.80
N ALA A 37 11.24 4.11 5.60
CA ALA A 37 11.27 5.49 5.13
C ALA A 37 10.48 6.41 6.06
N TYR A 38 9.26 6.02 6.45
CA TYR A 38 8.45 6.80 7.38
C TYR A 38 9.12 6.96 8.75
N PHE A 39 9.56 5.86 9.38
CA PHE A 39 10.14 5.92 10.72
C PHE A 39 11.50 6.64 10.76
N LEU A 40 12.39 6.35 9.81
CA LEU A 40 13.71 6.96 9.76
C LEU A 40 13.61 8.45 9.39
N SER A 41 12.78 8.83 8.42
CA SER A 41 12.57 10.25 8.11
C SER A 41 12.00 11.01 9.30
N LYS A 42 11.00 10.45 9.99
CA LYS A 42 10.42 11.04 11.21
C LYS A 42 11.44 11.15 12.35
N LYS A 43 12.37 10.22 12.47
CA LYS A 43 13.41 10.23 13.52
C LYS A 43 14.53 11.22 13.21
N TYR A 44 14.95 11.31 11.94
CA TYR A 44 16.17 12.03 11.56
C TYR A 44 15.94 13.37 10.85
N TYR A 45 14.69 13.81 10.60
CA TYR A 45 14.41 15.08 9.91
C TYR A 45 15.13 16.28 10.53
N TYR A 46 15.29 16.30 11.87
CA TYR A 46 15.90 17.43 12.55
C TYR A 46 17.36 17.65 12.15
N PHE A 47 18.12 16.56 11.92
CA PHE A 47 19.51 16.66 11.48
C PHE A 47 19.62 17.34 10.12
N LEU A 48 18.72 17.02 9.19
CA LEU A 48 18.70 17.65 7.88
C LEU A 48 18.17 19.09 7.96
N SER A 49 17.17 19.35 8.81
CA SER A 49 16.54 20.67 8.94
C SER A 49 17.50 21.78 9.37
N LYS A 50 18.53 21.45 10.15
CA LYS A 50 19.56 22.41 10.57
C LYS A 50 20.43 22.92 9.42
N ASN A 51 20.58 22.10 8.38
CA ASN A 51 21.45 22.40 7.25
C ASN A 51 20.69 23.09 6.10
N ILE A 52 19.37 23.30 6.23
CA ILE A 52 18.56 24.01 5.25
C ILE A 52 18.52 25.49 5.63
N TYR A 53 19.19 26.30 4.83
CA TYR A 53 19.20 27.77 4.94
C TYR A 53 18.17 28.40 4.00
N GLY A 54 17.68 29.59 4.33
CA GLY A 54 16.74 30.35 3.49
C GLY A 54 15.25 30.01 3.68
N ILE A 55 14.89 29.24 4.71
CA ILE A 55 13.50 28.99 5.09
C ILE A 55 13.30 29.36 6.57
N ASP A 56 12.57 30.44 6.80
CA ASP A 56 12.32 30.97 8.15
C ASP A 56 11.22 30.20 8.88
N ASN A 57 10.23 29.70 8.14
CA ASN A 57 9.14 28.92 8.74
C ASN A 57 9.63 27.53 9.16
N LEU A 58 9.74 27.34 10.48
CA LEU A 58 10.24 26.14 11.12
C LEU A 58 9.42 24.89 10.79
N LEU A 59 8.10 25.01 10.71
CA LEU A 59 7.21 23.91 10.32
C LEU A 59 7.50 23.47 8.88
N PHE A 60 7.59 24.44 7.97
CA PHE A 60 7.83 24.17 6.55
C PHE A 60 9.21 23.55 6.31
N ARG A 61 10.25 24.07 6.97
CA ARG A 61 11.62 23.53 6.90
C ARG A 61 11.69 22.09 7.40
N ASN A 62 11.03 21.79 8.52
CA ASN A 62 10.98 20.43 9.07
C ASN A 62 10.24 19.46 8.14
N SER A 63 9.10 19.88 7.59
CA SER A 63 8.34 19.07 6.62
C SER A 63 9.16 18.76 5.37
N ILE A 64 9.85 19.74 4.80
CA ILE A 64 10.74 19.53 3.65
C ILE A 64 11.87 18.56 3.99
N SER A 65 12.48 18.72 5.16
CA SER A 65 13.57 17.83 5.61
C SER A 65 13.11 16.39 5.73
N MET A 66 11.94 16.18 6.34
CA MET A 66 11.34 14.86 6.47
C MET A 66 11.04 14.27 5.08
N PHE A 67 10.48 15.06 4.16
CA PHE A 67 10.17 14.63 2.80
C PHE A 67 11.43 14.23 2.01
N ILE A 68 12.50 15.04 2.09
CA ILE A 68 13.78 14.74 1.42
C ILE A 68 14.35 13.42 1.95
N LEU A 69 14.43 13.24 3.27
CA LEU A 69 14.92 11.99 3.86
C LEU A 69 14.05 10.80 3.45
N PHE A 70 12.74 10.96 3.45
CA PHE A 70 11.80 9.94 3.05
C PHE A 70 12.08 9.46 1.62
N VAL A 71 12.25 10.39 0.67
CA VAL A 71 12.58 10.08 -0.73
C VAL A 71 13.95 9.41 -0.85
N ILE A 72 14.97 9.89 -0.13
CA ILE A 72 16.31 9.27 -0.13
C ILE A 72 16.23 7.80 0.30
N ILE A 73 15.49 7.50 1.37
CA ILE A 73 15.35 6.13 1.87
C ILE A 73 14.58 5.25 0.88
N LEU A 74 13.54 5.79 0.23
CA LEU A 74 12.84 5.07 -0.84
C LEU A 74 13.77 4.72 -2.01
N ILE A 75 14.64 5.65 -2.43
CA ILE A 75 15.63 5.41 -3.49
C ILE A 75 16.60 4.30 -3.08
N ILE A 76 17.13 4.35 -1.86
CA ILE A 76 18.03 3.32 -1.33
C ILE A 76 17.33 1.95 -1.31
N GLY A 77 16.10 1.88 -0.80
CA GLY A 77 15.33 0.65 -0.78
C GLY A 77 15.02 0.11 -2.17
N TYR A 78 14.75 0.98 -3.15
CA TYR A 78 14.59 0.58 -4.56
C TYR A 78 15.87 -0.06 -5.11
N ILE A 79 17.04 0.54 -4.86
CA ILE A 79 18.33 0.00 -5.29
C ILE A 79 18.59 -1.37 -4.64
N ILE A 80 18.37 -1.51 -3.33
CA ILE A 80 18.50 -2.78 -2.62
C ILE A 80 17.58 -3.84 -3.24
N ASN A 81 16.31 -3.49 -3.47
CA ASN A 81 15.32 -4.38 -4.06
C ASN A 81 15.77 -4.83 -5.46
N TYR A 82 16.29 -3.92 -6.29
CA TYR A 82 16.82 -4.26 -7.62
C TYR A 82 17.90 -5.35 -7.57
N TYR A 83 18.90 -5.21 -6.69
CA TYR A 83 19.98 -6.19 -6.57
C TYR A 83 19.51 -7.53 -6.01
N LEU A 84 18.60 -7.55 -5.03
CA LEU A 84 18.06 -8.78 -4.46
C LEU A 84 17.30 -9.59 -5.52
N ASN A 85 16.47 -8.92 -6.33
CA ASN A 85 15.69 -9.59 -7.36
C ASN A 85 16.53 -10.14 -8.51
N LYS A 86 17.64 -9.47 -8.85
CA LYS A 86 18.54 -9.96 -9.89
C LYS A 86 19.04 -11.37 -9.61
N LYS A 87 19.21 -11.74 -8.34
CA LYS A 87 19.62 -13.08 -7.91
C LYS A 87 18.48 -14.09 -8.01
N ILE A 88 17.26 -13.69 -7.62
CA ILE A 88 16.10 -14.58 -7.54
C ILE A 88 15.58 -14.95 -8.93
N ASN A 89 15.55 -13.99 -9.86
CA ASN A 89 14.98 -14.15 -11.21
C ASN A 89 15.64 -15.26 -12.05
N LYS A 90 16.81 -15.79 -11.65
CA LYS A 90 17.54 -16.85 -12.37
C LYS A 90 17.48 -18.21 -11.69
N SER A 91 16.65 -18.36 -10.65
CA SER A 91 16.61 -19.54 -9.80
C SER A 91 15.25 -20.24 -9.86
N ALA A 92 15.21 -21.52 -9.47
CA ALA A 92 13.96 -22.26 -9.27
C ALA A 92 13.03 -21.58 -8.23
N LEU A 93 13.58 -20.74 -7.35
CA LEU A 93 12.82 -19.97 -6.36
C LEU A 93 11.96 -18.86 -6.98
N ASP A 94 12.18 -18.46 -8.25
CA ASP A 94 11.36 -17.43 -8.90
C ASP A 94 9.89 -17.87 -9.05
N LYS A 95 9.64 -19.16 -9.33
CA LYS A 95 8.28 -19.71 -9.42
C LYS A 95 7.55 -19.64 -8.08
N ILE A 96 8.24 -20.03 -7.00
CA ILE A 96 7.72 -19.97 -5.64
C ILE A 96 7.43 -18.50 -5.26
N ASN A 97 8.37 -17.60 -5.55
CA ASN A 97 8.21 -16.15 -5.31
C ASN A 97 6.97 -15.56 -6.01
N LYS A 98 6.64 -16.01 -7.23
CA LYS A 98 5.44 -15.58 -7.96
C LYS A 98 4.15 -16.14 -7.36
N ILE A 99 4.14 -17.40 -6.91
CA ILE A 99 2.98 -18.01 -6.24
C ILE A 99 2.70 -17.32 -4.91
N PHE A 100 3.72 -17.05 -4.09
CA PHE A 100 3.53 -16.24 -2.88
C PHE A 100 3.10 -14.81 -3.22
N GLY A 101 3.55 -14.27 -4.36
CA GLY A 101 3.11 -12.97 -4.87
C GLY A 101 1.61 -12.95 -5.12
N LEU A 102 1.06 -14.00 -5.75
CA LEU A 102 -0.39 -14.13 -5.90
C LEU A 102 -1.16 -14.06 -4.58
N ILE A 103 -0.76 -14.88 -3.60
CA ILE A 103 -1.41 -14.94 -2.29
C ILE A 103 -1.34 -13.56 -1.60
N PHE A 104 -0.17 -12.93 -1.68
CA PHE A 104 0.04 -11.59 -1.16
C PHE A 104 -0.83 -10.54 -1.85
N GLY A 105 -0.97 -10.60 -3.18
CA GLY A 105 -1.83 -9.71 -3.95
C GLY A 105 -3.30 -9.85 -3.59
N ILE A 106 -3.77 -11.06 -3.30
CA ILE A 106 -5.13 -11.31 -2.78
C ILE A 106 -5.27 -10.63 -1.43
N PHE A 107 -4.37 -10.92 -0.48
CA PHE A 107 -4.41 -10.34 0.85
C PHE A 107 -4.39 -8.80 0.81
N ARG A 108 -3.50 -8.20 0.01
CA ARG A 108 -3.41 -6.75 -0.19
C ARG A 108 -4.71 -6.17 -0.76
N SER A 109 -5.35 -6.84 -1.71
CA SER A 109 -6.62 -6.38 -2.26
C SER A 109 -7.74 -6.38 -1.23
N ILE A 110 -7.79 -7.38 -0.34
CA ILE A 110 -8.75 -7.43 0.77
C ILE A 110 -8.54 -6.22 1.69
N VAL A 111 -7.29 -5.94 2.08
CA VAL A 111 -6.97 -4.76 2.91
C VAL A 111 -7.38 -3.45 2.23
N ILE A 112 -7.08 -3.28 0.94
CA ILE A 112 -7.47 -2.08 0.17
C ILE A 112 -8.99 -1.93 0.13
N ILE A 113 -9.72 -3.02 -0.12
CA ILE A 113 -11.19 -3.02 -0.15
C ILE A 113 -11.76 -2.64 1.22
N LEU A 114 -11.24 -3.21 2.31
CA LEU A 114 -11.70 -2.89 3.66
C LEU A 114 -11.49 -1.40 4.00
N ILE A 115 -10.32 -0.84 3.66
CA ILE A 115 -10.05 0.59 3.83
C ILE A 115 -10.98 1.43 2.96
N PHE A 116 -11.20 1.05 1.71
CA PHE A 116 -12.12 1.75 0.81
C PHE A 116 -13.55 1.77 1.36
N LEU A 117 -14.07 0.64 1.82
CA LEU A 117 -15.42 0.56 2.41
C LEU A 117 -15.52 1.36 3.71
N TYR A 118 -14.47 1.30 4.54
CA TYR A 118 -14.39 2.10 5.77
C TYR A 118 -14.47 3.61 5.46
N LEU A 119 -13.68 4.09 4.50
CA LEU A 119 -13.69 5.48 4.06
C LEU A 119 -15.01 5.88 3.41
N LEU A 120 -15.63 5.00 2.62
CA LEU A 120 -16.91 5.28 1.96
C LEU A 120 -18.04 5.39 2.99
N ASN A 121 -18.03 4.54 4.02
CA ASN A 121 -18.95 4.64 5.16
C ASN A 121 -18.72 5.93 5.96
N TYR A 122 -17.46 6.30 6.19
CA TYR A 122 -17.09 7.51 6.94
C TYR A 122 -17.46 8.80 6.20
N CYS A 123 -17.16 8.90 4.90
CA CYS A 123 -17.32 10.13 4.13
C CYS A 123 -18.74 10.35 3.58
N ASN A 124 -19.57 9.31 3.41
CA ASN A 124 -20.91 9.46 2.80
C ASN A 124 -21.92 8.39 3.25
N ASN A 125 -22.55 8.63 4.40
CA ASN A 125 -23.44 7.68 5.07
C ASN A 125 -24.68 7.32 4.22
N GLU A 126 -25.31 8.26 3.50
CA GLU A 126 -26.53 7.97 2.71
C GLU A 126 -26.26 7.12 1.47
N TYR A 127 -25.22 7.43 0.71
CA TYR A 127 -24.86 6.65 -0.48
C TYR A 127 -24.44 5.23 -0.11
N TYR A 128 -23.65 5.08 0.96
CA TYR A 128 -23.26 3.78 1.52
C TYR A 128 -24.49 2.94 1.91
N LYS A 129 -25.44 3.54 2.64
CA LYS A 129 -26.71 2.91 3.02
C LYS A 129 -27.55 2.50 1.80
N ASN A 130 -27.59 3.33 0.76
CA ASN A 130 -28.33 3.02 -0.46
C ASN A 130 -27.72 1.84 -1.23
N ILE A 131 -26.38 1.71 -1.26
CA ILE A 131 -25.71 0.54 -1.83
C ILE A 131 -26.01 -0.71 -0.98
N LEU A 132 -25.92 -0.61 0.35
CA LEU A 132 -26.23 -1.73 1.25
C LEU A 132 -27.65 -2.29 1.06
N LYS A 133 -28.64 -1.43 0.85
CA LYS A 133 -30.03 -1.84 0.57
C LYS A 133 -30.14 -2.74 -0.66
N LYS A 134 -29.29 -2.52 -1.67
CA LYS A 134 -29.25 -3.31 -2.91
C LYS A 134 -28.59 -4.68 -2.72
N LYS A 135 -27.99 -4.95 -1.55
CA LYS A 135 -27.29 -6.20 -1.19
C LYS A 135 -26.37 -6.74 -2.31
N PRO A 136 -25.40 -5.95 -2.81
CA PRO A 136 -24.45 -6.46 -3.80
C PRO A 136 -23.61 -7.57 -3.17
N GLN A 137 -23.34 -8.65 -3.89
CA GLN A 137 -22.85 -9.89 -3.29
C GLN A 137 -21.46 -9.74 -2.69
N LEU A 138 -20.51 -9.17 -3.45
CA LEU A 138 -19.13 -8.99 -3.01
C LEU A 138 -19.04 -7.86 -1.97
N PHE A 139 -19.70 -6.74 -2.26
CA PHE A 139 -19.76 -5.61 -1.35
C PHE A 139 -20.33 -6.00 0.02
N TYR A 140 -21.43 -6.76 0.04
CA TYR A 140 -22.07 -7.21 1.27
C TYR A 140 -21.18 -8.16 2.06
N TYR A 141 -20.50 -9.10 1.39
CA TYR A 141 -19.52 -9.98 2.01
C TYR A 141 -18.39 -9.19 2.69
N PHE A 142 -17.76 -8.25 1.97
CA PHE A 142 -16.68 -7.43 2.52
C PHE A 142 -17.15 -6.46 3.61
N ASN A 143 -18.37 -5.94 3.51
CA ASN A 143 -18.96 -5.13 4.58
C ASN A 143 -19.16 -5.96 5.87
N ASN A 144 -19.61 -7.21 5.75
CA ASN A 144 -19.74 -8.08 6.92
C ASN A 144 -18.36 -8.40 7.54
N LEU A 145 -17.35 -8.66 6.71
CA LEU A 145 -15.97 -8.80 7.19
C LEU A 145 -15.49 -7.54 7.91
N LEU A 146 -15.76 -6.35 7.36
CA LEU A 146 -15.39 -5.07 7.99
C LEU A 146 -16.06 -4.91 9.37
N ASN A 147 -17.33 -5.28 9.50
CA ASN A 147 -18.06 -5.18 10.75
C ASN A 147 -17.58 -6.19 11.80
N ASN A 148 -17.08 -7.36 11.39
CA ASN A 148 -16.52 -8.35 12.32
C ASN A 148 -15.16 -7.95 12.91
N ILE A 149 -14.47 -6.97 12.31
CA ILE A 149 -13.15 -6.49 12.73
C ILE A 149 -13.25 -5.22 13.61
N ARG A 150 -14.44 -4.62 13.71
CA ARG A 150 -14.74 -3.48 14.58
C ARG A 150 -15.22 -3.93 15.95
#